data_AF-A0AAU7Z7C9-F1
#
_entry.id   AF-A0AAU7Z7C9-F1
#
_cell.length_a   1.000
_cell.length_b   1.000
_cell.length_c   1.000
_cell.angle_alpha   90.00
_cell.angle_beta   90.00
_cell.angle_gamma   90.00
#
_symmetry.space_group_name_H-M   'P 1'
#
loop_
_entity.id
_entity.type
_entity.pdbx_description
1 polymer ?
#
loop_
_entity_poly.entity_id
_entity_poly.type
_entity_poly.pdbx_seq_one_letter_code
_entity_poly.pdbx_strand_id
1 'polypeptide(L)'
;MRSRRGVIVLYGYGTSVRVERGHLIIEDGVGSDRYKGRFSRVGHGLERLVVIGADGVVSLAALRWLADQNASFVMLERNGDVLATTGPVRPSDIRLRRAQALAHHSGAAFRISRELIDRKLAGQERVAGDDFLNDEAVSAQIKEIRSELAEVETLDEIRSVELRAAKIYWKAWRTVPVKFPDKELTRVPEHWRKFGSRASALSGSSRLAVNPVNAILNYLYALLETECRLAVAALGLDPEMGVLHMDTINRDSLACDLMEVIRPDVDAYVLRRILKQPLKRTWFFEERNGNCRLMADLASQLAETTSTWARLVAPVAEWTVKEIASTTKTRRATPATRLTQNHKRDIRGGNPFVASKNPMALQNVCSDCGSPIINANEKCRGCSVEESKQRLTKVATEGRVVSHSSNAQGKRSKTQIANQTNIREWSPSDQPSWLTAEFYAEKVQPQISSLSCSEITRQLAVSRGYAGEIRQGRVPHPRHWMSLAKLTGESK
;
A
#
# COMPACT_ATOMS: atom_id res chain seq x y z
N MET A 1 16.02 13.46 8.68
CA MET A 1 15.33 12.19 8.39
C MET A 1 16.29 11.32 7.57
N ARG A 2 16.30 9.99 7.72
CA ARG A 2 16.84 9.12 6.65
C ARG A 2 15.86 9.20 5.47
N SER A 3 16.32 9.14 4.23
CA SER A 3 15.39 9.07 3.09
C SER A 3 14.40 7.93 3.36
N ARG A 4 13.11 8.15 3.17
CA ARG A 4 12.18 7.02 3.20
C ARG A 4 12.44 6.24 1.91
N ARG A 5 13.17 5.13 2.03
CA ARG A 5 13.44 4.18 0.93
C ARG A 5 14.13 4.78 -0.28
N GLY A 6 15.05 5.73 -0.10
CA GLY A 6 15.77 6.30 -1.23
C GLY A 6 15.15 7.55 -1.84
N VAL A 7 13.90 7.88 -1.55
CA VAL A 7 13.22 8.98 -2.24
C VAL A 7 12.96 10.14 -1.27
N ILE A 8 13.22 11.36 -1.73
CA ILE A 8 12.79 12.58 -1.05
C ILE A 8 12.01 13.43 -2.04
N VAL A 9 10.88 13.96 -1.58
CA VAL A 9 10.00 14.83 -2.33
C VAL A 9 10.05 16.21 -1.69
N LEU A 10 10.27 17.25 -2.49
CA LEU A 10 10.16 18.64 -2.09
C LEU A 10 9.01 19.32 -2.81
N TYR A 11 8.28 20.17 -2.11
CA TYR A 11 7.14 20.91 -2.67
C TYR A 11 6.94 22.25 -1.95
N GLY A 12 6.02 23.07 -2.48
CA GLY A 12 5.70 24.40 -1.94
C GLY A 12 6.38 25.54 -2.70
N TYR A 13 6.21 26.76 -2.23
CA TYR A 13 6.79 27.97 -2.84
C TYR A 13 8.16 28.28 -2.25
N GLY A 14 9.19 28.49 -3.06
CA GLY A 14 10.55 28.75 -2.60
C GLY A 14 11.26 27.52 -2.01
N THR A 15 11.16 26.35 -2.65
CA THR A 15 11.96 25.17 -2.27
C THR A 15 13.46 25.49 -2.35
N SER A 16 14.30 24.88 -1.50
CA SER A 16 15.75 25.13 -1.53
C SER A 16 16.56 23.85 -1.46
N VAL A 17 17.51 23.68 -2.37
CA VAL A 17 18.45 22.57 -2.42
C VAL A 17 19.86 23.13 -2.62
N ARG A 18 20.69 23.03 -1.58
CA ARG A 18 22.04 23.60 -1.56
C ARG A 18 23.05 22.68 -0.89
N VAL A 19 24.34 22.97 -1.09
CA VAL A 19 25.40 22.24 -0.40
C VAL A 19 26.05 23.15 0.63
N GLU A 20 26.10 22.70 1.88
CA GLU A 20 26.79 23.39 2.98
C GLU A 20 27.80 22.45 3.62
N ARG A 21 29.08 22.83 3.62
CA ARG A 21 30.17 22.06 4.26
C ARG A 21 30.15 20.58 3.82
N GLY A 22 30.02 20.33 2.52
CA GLY A 22 30.00 18.99 1.92
C GLY A 22 28.72 18.18 2.13
N HIS A 23 27.72 18.72 2.83
CA HIS A 23 26.43 18.09 3.05
C HIS A 23 25.38 18.69 2.12
N LEU A 24 24.48 17.85 1.61
CA LEU A 24 23.29 18.31 0.88
C LEU A 24 22.26 18.79 1.90
N ILE A 25 21.87 20.06 1.79
CA ILE A 25 20.81 20.69 2.56
C ILE A 25 19.59 20.83 1.66
N ILE A 26 18.46 20.36 2.14
CA ILE A 26 17.18 20.46 1.43
C ILE A 26 16.14 21.09 2.35
N GLU A 27 15.31 21.95 1.79
CA GLU A 27 14.25 22.66 2.47
C GLU A 27 13.01 22.67 1.57
N ASP A 28 11.87 22.29 2.12
CA ASP A 28 10.59 22.50 1.46
C ASP A 28 10.29 23.99 1.31
N GLY A 29 9.45 24.28 0.32
CA GLY A 29 8.87 25.60 0.16
C GLY A 29 7.89 25.92 1.28
N VAL A 30 7.29 27.10 1.19
CA VAL A 30 6.16 27.49 2.03
C VAL A 30 4.97 26.58 1.68
N GLY A 31 4.45 25.89 2.69
CA GLY A 31 3.39 24.89 2.62
C GLY A 31 2.84 24.56 4.01
N SER A 32 1.86 23.65 4.09
CA SER A 32 1.26 23.19 5.35
C SER A 32 2.27 22.51 6.27
N ASP A 33 3.15 21.69 5.70
CA ASP A 33 4.29 21.10 6.38
C ASP A 33 5.58 21.60 5.72
N ARG A 34 6.57 21.98 6.53
CA ARG A 34 7.88 22.44 6.04
C ARG A 34 8.96 21.51 6.54
N TYR A 35 9.58 20.77 5.63
CA TYR A 35 10.70 19.92 5.94
C TYR A 35 12.04 20.63 5.74
N LYS A 36 13.02 20.29 6.60
CA LYS A 36 14.44 20.60 6.41
C LYS A 36 15.28 19.37 6.67
N GLY A 37 16.20 19.07 5.75
CA GLY A 37 17.06 17.90 5.79
C GLY A 37 18.52 18.25 5.53
N ARG A 38 19.42 17.47 6.15
CA ARG A 38 20.88 17.53 5.95
C ARG A 38 21.38 16.11 5.71
N PHE A 39 22.05 15.89 4.58
CA PHE A 39 22.53 14.58 4.14
C PHE A 39 24.05 14.61 3.96
N SER A 40 24.72 13.69 4.66
CA SER A 40 26.15 13.40 4.48
C SER A 40 26.36 12.63 3.17
N ARG A 41 27.59 12.64 2.63
CA ARG A 41 27.95 11.82 1.45
C ARG A 41 27.93 10.32 1.72
N VAL A 42 27.98 9.89 2.98
CA VAL A 42 27.98 8.46 3.33
C VAL A 42 26.75 8.13 4.17
N GLY A 43 26.14 6.98 3.93
CA GLY A 43 25.05 6.43 4.75
C GLY A 43 23.72 7.18 4.66
N HIS A 44 23.58 8.12 3.72
CA HIS A 44 22.35 8.90 3.52
C HIS A 44 21.24 8.10 2.83
N GLY A 45 21.62 7.14 1.98
CA GLY A 45 20.71 6.27 1.25
C GLY A 45 19.73 7.03 0.35
N LEU A 46 20.11 8.18 -0.21
CA LEU A 46 19.28 8.94 -1.16
C LEU A 46 19.56 8.39 -2.56
N GLU A 47 18.50 7.97 -3.24
CA GLU A 47 18.51 7.51 -4.63
C GLU A 47 17.85 8.53 -5.56
N ARG A 48 16.80 9.22 -5.09
CA ARG A 48 16.02 10.17 -5.89
C ARG A 48 15.62 11.39 -5.08
N LEU A 49 15.81 12.56 -5.68
CA LEU A 49 15.23 13.82 -5.23
C LEU A 49 14.19 14.26 -6.25
N VAL A 50 12.93 14.30 -5.83
CA VAL A 50 11.79 14.75 -6.64
C VAL A 50 11.39 16.14 -6.16
N VAL A 51 11.36 17.13 -7.05
CA VAL A 51 10.86 18.48 -6.76
C VAL A 51 9.56 18.68 -7.52
N ILE A 52 8.48 19.00 -6.81
CA ILE A 52 7.16 19.22 -7.39
C ILE A 52 6.88 20.72 -7.42
N GLY A 53 6.82 21.29 -8.63
CA GLY A 53 6.60 22.70 -8.90
C GLY A 53 7.80 23.38 -9.54
N ALA A 54 7.59 24.64 -9.94
CA ALA A 54 8.57 25.45 -10.65
C ALA A 54 9.23 26.55 -9.79
N ASP A 55 8.96 26.58 -8.49
CA ASP A 55 9.42 27.64 -7.59
C ASP A 55 10.43 27.12 -6.57
N GLY A 56 11.60 27.77 -6.53
CA GLY A 56 12.69 27.45 -5.63
C GLY A 56 14.07 27.65 -6.24
N VAL A 57 15.08 27.21 -5.50
CA VAL A 57 16.49 27.30 -5.88
C VAL A 57 17.17 25.96 -5.68
N VAL A 58 17.71 25.41 -6.77
CA VAL A 58 18.62 24.26 -6.74
C VAL A 58 20.00 24.74 -7.16
N SER A 59 20.96 24.73 -6.24
CA SER A 59 22.34 25.15 -6.55
C SER A 59 23.05 24.15 -7.47
N LEU A 60 23.94 24.63 -8.33
CA LEU A 60 24.79 23.76 -9.16
C LEU A 60 25.61 22.77 -8.32
N ALA A 61 26.07 23.20 -7.14
CA ALA A 61 26.75 22.33 -6.19
C ALA A 61 25.88 21.16 -5.72
N ALA A 62 24.57 21.37 -5.56
CA ALA A 62 23.63 20.31 -5.21
C ALA A 62 23.42 19.31 -6.35
N LEU A 63 23.26 19.78 -7.59
CA LEU A 63 23.18 18.90 -8.76
C LEU A 63 24.43 18.04 -8.91
N ARG A 64 25.62 18.65 -8.76
CA ARG A 64 26.89 17.90 -8.75
C ARG A 64 26.94 16.89 -7.60
N TRP A 65 26.52 17.27 -6.40
CA TRP A 65 26.50 16.37 -5.26
C TRP A 65 25.61 15.15 -5.53
N LEU A 66 24.42 15.35 -6.09
CA LEU A 66 23.51 14.26 -6.46
C LEU A 66 24.15 13.33 -7.50
N ALA A 67 24.75 13.90 -8.55
CA ALA A 67 25.47 13.15 -9.58
C ALA A 67 26.63 12.32 -9.00
N ASP A 68 27.47 12.91 -8.13
CA ASP A 68 28.58 12.23 -7.44
C ASP A 68 28.08 11.03 -6.61
N GLN A 69 26.86 11.11 -6.05
CA GLN A 69 26.24 10.06 -5.25
C GLN A 69 25.38 9.08 -6.07
N ASN A 70 25.35 9.22 -7.40
CA ASN A 70 24.43 8.51 -8.29
C ASN A 70 22.94 8.64 -7.88
N ALA A 71 22.58 9.75 -7.23
CA ALA A 71 21.20 10.09 -6.94
C ALA A 71 20.61 10.87 -8.11
N SER A 72 19.41 10.48 -8.56
CA SER A 72 18.73 11.17 -9.66
C SER A 72 17.95 12.38 -9.16
N PHE A 73 17.95 13.46 -9.93
CA PHE A 73 17.09 14.61 -9.69
C PHE A 73 15.94 14.58 -10.69
N VAL A 74 14.72 14.78 -10.22
CA VAL A 74 13.51 14.85 -11.05
C VAL A 74 12.74 16.10 -10.65
N MET A 75 12.41 16.93 -11.64
CA MET A 75 11.52 18.07 -11.46
C MET A 75 10.22 17.79 -12.19
N LEU A 76 9.13 17.75 -11.44
CA LEU A 76 7.78 17.55 -11.94
C LEU A 76 7.01 18.86 -11.81
N GLU A 77 6.24 19.22 -12.81
CA GLU A 77 5.23 20.27 -12.66
C GLU A 77 4.01 19.71 -11.89
N ARG A 78 3.19 20.59 -11.31
CA ARG A 78 1.98 20.21 -10.54
C ARG A 78 0.96 19.44 -11.37
N ASN A 79 1.05 19.50 -12.68
CA ASN A 79 0.25 18.73 -13.62
C ASN A 79 0.75 17.29 -13.83
N GLY A 80 1.91 16.93 -13.29
CA GLY A 80 2.57 15.65 -13.48
C GLY A 80 3.56 15.64 -14.64
N ASP A 81 3.71 16.71 -15.41
CA ASP A 81 4.67 16.75 -16.52
C ASP A 81 6.11 16.76 -15.97
N VAL A 82 7.00 16.01 -16.63
CA VAL A 82 8.41 15.96 -16.25
C VAL A 82 9.15 17.12 -16.91
N LEU A 83 9.64 18.08 -16.12
CA LEU A 83 10.34 19.26 -16.63
C LEU A 83 11.85 19.04 -16.79
N ALA A 84 12.47 18.38 -15.81
CA ALA A 84 13.89 18.11 -15.84
C ALA A 84 14.20 16.79 -15.14
N THR A 85 15.12 16.01 -15.70
CA THR A 85 15.65 14.82 -15.06
C THR A 85 17.17 14.80 -15.20
N THR A 86 17.89 14.59 -14.10
CA THR A 86 19.32 14.25 -14.13
C THR A 86 19.50 12.84 -13.62
N GLY A 87 20.35 12.07 -14.28
CA GLY A 87 20.65 10.68 -13.93
C GLY A 87 22.15 10.40 -14.05
N PRO A 88 22.59 9.18 -13.69
CA PRO A 88 23.99 8.78 -13.81
C PRO A 88 24.50 8.94 -15.24
N VAL A 89 25.79 9.30 -15.38
CA VAL A 89 26.43 9.56 -16.68
C VAL A 89 26.25 8.36 -17.60
N ARG A 90 25.63 8.60 -18.78
CA ARG A 90 25.30 7.59 -19.79
C ARG A 90 26.58 6.86 -20.24
N PRO A 91 26.69 5.52 -20.09
CA PRO A 91 27.71 4.78 -20.81
C PRO A 91 27.45 4.96 -22.32
N SER A 92 28.44 5.46 -23.06
CA SER A 92 28.28 5.81 -24.47
C SER A 92 28.82 4.71 -25.37
N ASP A 93 27.99 3.72 -25.71
CA ASP A 93 28.27 2.78 -26.79
C ASP A 93 27.56 3.21 -28.09
N ILE A 94 28.32 3.76 -29.03
CA ILE A 94 27.79 4.23 -30.31
C ILE A 94 27.20 3.08 -31.16
N ARG A 95 27.67 1.85 -31.00
CA ARG A 95 27.19 0.69 -31.77
C ARG A 95 25.77 0.34 -31.34
N LEU A 96 25.52 0.38 -30.04
CA LEU A 96 24.19 0.15 -29.47
C LEU A 96 23.20 1.22 -29.95
N ARG A 97 23.60 2.51 -29.96
CA ARG A 97 22.74 3.58 -30.48
C ARG A 97 22.47 3.46 -31.98
N ARG A 98 23.47 3.07 -32.77
CA ARG A 98 23.27 2.77 -34.20
C ARG A 98 22.31 1.59 -34.40
N ALA A 99 22.42 0.55 -33.58
CA ALA A 99 21.51 -0.59 -33.61
C ALA A 99 20.07 -0.16 -33.25
N GLN A 100 19.91 0.72 -32.25
CA GLN A 100 18.62 1.31 -31.90
C GLN A 100 18.05 2.12 -33.07
N ALA A 101 18.85 2.97 -33.71
CA ALA A 101 18.44 3.72 -34.90
C ALA A 101 17.99 2.83 -36.06
N LEU A 102 18.58 1.65 -36.19
CA LEU A 102 18.25 0.66 -37.20
C LEU A 102 17.24 -0.39 -36.71
N ALA A 103 16.59 -0.19 -35.57
CA ALA A 103 15.68 -1.19 -34.98
C ALA A 103 14.49 -1.52 -35.90
N HIS A 104 13.95 -0.52 -36.60
CA HIS A 104 12.87 -0.74 -37.58
C HIS A 104 13.34 -1.57 -38.79
N HIS A 105 14.54 -1.29 -39.31
CA HIS A 105 15.10 -2.00 -40.47
C HIS A 105 15.57 -3.43 -40.14
N SER A 106 16.03 -3.67 -38.91
CA SER A 106 16.52 -4.97 -38.44
C SER A 106 15.42 -5.91 -37.94
N GLY A 107 14.16 -5.46 -37.95
CA GLY A 107 13.02 -6.17 -37.37
C GLY A 107 13.03 -6.25 -35.83
N ALA A 108 14.03 -5.67 -35.16
CA ALA A 108 14.06 -5.61 -33.70
C ALA A 108 12.89 -4.79 -33.14
N ALA A 109 12.54 -3.67 -33.80
CA ALA A 109 11.41 -2.85 -33.38
C ALA A 109 10.12 -3.66 -33.34
N PHE A 110 9.85 -4.46 -34.37
CA PHE A 110 8.67 -5.33 -34.42
C PHE A 110 8.66 -6.36 -33.29
N ARG A 111 9.78 -7.09 -33.08
CA ARG A 111 9.90 -8.09 -32.01
C ARG A 111 9.70 -7.49 -30.62
N ILE A 112 10.33 -6.33 -30.37
CA ILE A 112 10.22 -5.60 -29.10
C ILE A 112 8.78 -5.14 -28.90
N SER A 113 8.22 -4.42 -29.86
CA SER A 113 6.85 -3.88 -29.80
C SER A 113 5.79 -4.96 -29.54
N ARG A 114 5.89 -6.11 -30.23
CA ARG A 114 4.98 -7.23 -30.04
C ARG A 114 5.04 -7.79 -28.61
N GLU A 115 6.25 -7.99 -28.07
CA GLU A 115 6.44 -8.47 -26.70
C GLU A 115 5.93 -7.46 -25.66
N LEU A 116 6.21 -6.16 -25.85
CA LEU A 116 5.76 -5.13 -24.92
C LEU A 116 4.23 -5.07 -24.85
N ILE A 117 3.55 -5.15 -26.00
CA ILE A 117 2.08 -5.14 -26.07
C ILE A 117 1.48 -6.45 -25.59
N ASP A 118 2.03 -7.62 -25.91
CA ASP A 118 1.53 -8.90 -25.35
C ASP A 118 1.51 -8.85 -23.82
N ARG A 119 2.58 -8.36 -23.19
CA ARG A 119 2.66 -8.23 -21.73
C ARG A 119 1.72 -7.19 -21.16
N LYS A 120 1.56 -6.05 -21.83
CA LYS A 120 0.55 -5.06 -21.45
C LYS A 120 -0.83 -5.71 -21.42
N LEU A 121 -1.20 -6.44 -22.47
CA LEU A 121 -2.51 -7.09 -22.57
C LEU A 121 -2.67 -8.22 -21.54
N ALA A 122 -1.63 -9.02 -21.31
CA ALA A 122 -1.64 -10.05 -20.26
C ALA A 122 -1.81 -9.42 -18.87
N GLY A 123 -1.19 -8.27 -18.62
CA GLY A 123 -1.39 -7.49 -17.41
C GLY A 123 -2.81 -6.93 -17.28
N GLN A 124 -3.39 -6.41 -18.37
CA GLN A 124 -4.76 -5.89 -18.39
C GLN A 124 -5.81 -7.00 -18.21
N GLU A 125 -5.60 -8.17 -18.84
CA GLU A 125 -6.38 -9.40 -18.61
C GLU A 125 -6.38 -9.76 -17.12
N ARG A 126 -5.19 -9.85 -16.51
CA ARG A 126 -5.05 -10.11 -15.07
C ARG A 126 -5.80 -9.08 -14.22
N VAL A 127 -5.66 -7.78 -14.53
CA VAL A 127 -6.32 -6.72 -13.74
C VAL A 127 -7.84 -6.78 -13.89
N ALA A 128 -8.35 -7.14 -15.07
CA ALA A 128 -9.77 -7.29 -15.33
C ALA A 128 -10.38 -8.46 -14.56
N GLY A 129 -9.67 -9.61 -14.48
CA GLY A 129 -10.10 -10.79 -13.73
C GLY A 129 -9.79 -10.76 -12.23
N ASP A 130 -8.86 -9.91 -11.77
CA ASP A 130 -8.56 -9.75 -10.33
C ASP A 130 -9.82 -9.32 -9.54
N ASP A 131 -9.86 -9.67 -8.24
CA ASP A 131 -10.95 -9.38 -7.27
C ASP A 131 -11.44 -7.91 -7.24
N PHE A 132 -10.69 -6.99 -7.84
CA PHE A 132 -10.99 -5.56 -7.85
C PHE A 132 -11.98 -5.14 -8.94
N LEU A 133 -11.74 -5.56 -10.20
CA LEU A 133 -12.68 -5.31 -11.29
C LEU A 133 -13.69 -6.47 -11.39
N ASN A 134 -13.21 -7.71 -11.20
CA ASN A 134 -14.01 -8.92 -11.22
C ASN A 134 -14.92 -9.01 -12.47
N ASP A 135 -14.37 -8.63 -13.62
CA ASP A 135 -15.06 -8.65 -14.92
C ASP A 135 -14.42 -9.72 -15.81
N GLU A 136 -14.80 -10.97 -15.56
CA GLU A 136 -14.34 -12.15 -16.30
C GLU A 136 -14.66 -12.05 -17.80
N ALA A 137 -15.75 -11.38 -18.17
CA ALA A 137 -16.12 -11.19 -19.57
C ALA A 137 -15.14 -10.25 -20.29
N VAL A 138 -14.72 -9.17 -19.62
CA VAL A 138 -13.68 -8.26 -20.16
C VAL A 138 -12.33 -8.95 -20.18
N SER A 139 -11.97 -9.72 -19.14
CA SER A 139 -10.75 -10.51 -19.10
C SER A 139 -10.66 -11.47 -20.30
N ALA A 140 -11.73 -12.24 -20.56
CA ALA A 140 -11.81 -13.15 -21.70
C ALA A 140 -11.72 -12.43 -23.06
N GLN A 141 -12.37 -11.28 -23.23
CA GLN A 141 -12.29 -10.48 -24.46
C GLN A 141 -10.87 -9.95 -24.70
N ILE A 142 -10.17 -9.48 -23.66
CA ILE A 142 -8.78 -9.02 -23.78
C ILE A 142 -7.87 -10.19 -24.15
N LYS A 143 -8.09 -11.37 -23.56
CA LYS A 143 -7.35 -12.59 -23.87
C LYS A 143 -7.53 -13.02 -25.33
N GLU A 144 -8.75 -12.93 -25.86
CA GLU A 144 -9.05 -13.20 -27.26
C GLU A 144 -8.34 -12.19 -28.18
N ILE A 145 -8.45 -10.89 -27.90
CA ILE A 145 -7.73 -9.85 -28.68
C ILE A 145 -6.21 -10.05 -28.63
N ARG A 146 -5.69 -10.47 -27.48
CA ARG A 146 -4.27 -10.73 -27.28
C ARG A 146 -3.78 -11.91 -28.12
N SER A 147 -4.58 -12.95 -28.34
CA SER A 147 -4.17 -14.10 -29.15
C SER A 147 -3.92 -13.73 -30.62
N GLU A 148 -4.57 -12.67 -31.10
CA GLU A 148 -4.35 -12.13 -32.45
C GLU A 148 -2.91 -11.61 -32.66
N LEU A 149 -2.17 -11.28 -31.59
CA LEU A 149 -0.76 -10.87 -31.69
C LEU A 149 0.17 -11.94 -32.26
N ALA A 150 -0.26 -13.21 -32.31
CA ALA A 150 0.51 -14.27 -32.94
C ALA A 150 0.60 -14.10 -34.48
N GLU A 151 -0.46 -13.57 -35.09
CA GLU A 151 -0.65 -13.52 -36.54
C GLU A 151 -0.38 -12.13 -37.14
N VAL A 152 -0.10 -11.12 -36.30
CA VAL A 152 0.25 -9.77 -36.80
C VAL A 152 1.62 -9.78 -37.49
N GLU A 153 1.75 -9.01 -38.55
CA GLU A 153 2.97 -8.87 -39.35
C GLU A 153 3.52 -7.44 -39.34
N THR A 154 2.69 -6.46 -38.97
CA THR A 154 3.05 -5.03 -39.01
C THR A 154 2.94 -4.33 -37.65
N LEU A 155 3.69 -3.23 -37.48
CA LEU A 155 3.57 -2.39 -36.28
C LEU A 155 2.19 -1.72 -36.16
N ASP A 156 1.53 -1.44 -37.28
CA ASP A 156 0.20 -0.82 -37.29
C ASP A 156 -0.90 -1.79 -36.85
N GLU A 157 -0.77 -3.08 -37.17
CA GLU A 157 -1.63 -4.13 -36.62
C GLU A 157 -1.44 -4.26 -35.11
N ILE A 158 -0.20 -4.24 -34.61
CA ILE A 158 0.08 -4.25 -33.16
C ILE A 158 -0.60 -3.07 -32.46
N ARG A 159 -0.51 -1.85 -33.03
CA ARG A 159 -1.20 -0.65 -32.51
C ARG A 159 -2.72 -0.82 -32.55
N SER A 160 -3.26 -1.45 -33.58
CA SER A 160 -4.70 -1.69 -33.73
C SER A 160 -5.24 -2.69 -32.70
N VAL A 161 -4.46 -3.73 -32.39
CA VAL A 161 -4.75 -4.69 -31.31
C VAL A 161 -4.74 -3.98 -29.95
N GLU A 162 -3.70 -3.19 -29.67
CA GLU A 162 -3.59 -2.40 -28.44
C GLU A 162 -4.79 -1.46 -28.26
N LEU A 163 -5.17 -0.72 -29.31
CA LEU A 163 -6.25 0.24 -29.25
C LEU A 163 -7.61 -0.41 -28.93
N ARG A 164 -7.88 -1.58 -29.52
CA ARG A 164 -9.12 -2.33 -29.26
C ARG A 164 -9.17 -2.82 -27.81
N ALA A 165 -8.10 -3.45 -27.33
CA ALA A 165 -8.03 -3.92 -25.95
C ALA A 165 -8.13 -2.76 -24.94
N ALA A 166 -7.43 -1.64 -25.19
CA ALA A 166 -7.48 -0.46 -24.33
C ALA A 166 -8.89 0.12 -24.20
N LYS A 167 -9.68 0.15 -25.30
CA LYS A 167 -11.08 0.61 -25.27
C LYS A 167 -11.95 -0.24 -24.36
N ILE A 168 -11.81 -1.57 -24.43
CA ILE A 168 -12.59 -2.51 -23.60
C ILE A 168 -12.13 -2.40 -22.14
N TYR A 169 -10.82 -2.38 -21.91
CA TYR A 169 -10.22 -2.25 -20.59
C TYR A 169 -10.72 -1.00 -19.86
N TRP A 170 -10.57 0.19 -20.45
CA TRP A 170 -11.01 1.43 -19.82
C TRP A 170 -12.53 1.58 -19.75
N LYS A 171 -13.31 0.84 -20.54
CA LYS A 171 -14.76 0.78 -20.41
C LYS A 171 -15.17 0.06 -19.12
N ALA A 172 -14.47 -1.00 -18.73
CA ALA A 172 -14.72 -1.73 -17.48
C ALA A 172 -14.55 -0.86 -16.23
N TRP A 173 -13.65 0.14 -16.30
CA TRP A 173 -13.40 1.04 -15.17
C TRP A 173 -14.53 2.04 -14.92
N ARG A 174 -15.44 2.28 -15.89
CA ARG A 174 -16.37 3.43 -15.84
C ARG A 174 -17.24 3.48 -14.60
N THR A 175 -17.65 2.32 -14.11
CA THR A 175 -18.57 2.16 -12.98
C THR A 175 -17.86 2.00 -11.64
N VAL A 176 -16.52 1.95 -11.63
CA VAL A 176 -15.73 1.74 -10.41
C VAL A 176 -16.03 2.87 -9.40
N PRO A 177 -16.49 2.53 -8.19
CA PRO A 177 -16.79 3.52 -7.16
C PRO A 177 -15.51 4.05 -6.53
N VAL A 178 -15.53 5.32 -6.15
CA VAL A 178 -14.44 5.99 -5.43
C VAL A 178 -14.93 6.33 -4.03
N LYS A 179 -14.28 5.75 -3.02
CA LYS A 179 -14.66 5.93 -1.62
C LYS A 179 -14.07 7.23 -1.07
N PHE A 180 -14.86 7.96 -0.30
CA PHE A 180 -14.45 9.14 0.48
C PHE A 180 -15.00 9.02 1.91
N PRO A 181 -14.42 9.71 2.90
CA PRO A 181 -14.96 9.67 4.25
C PRO A 181 -16.37 10.23 4.34
N ASP A 182 -17.23 9.62 5.16
CA ASP A 182 -18.64 9.99 5.29
C ASP A 182 -18.83 11.48 5.62
N LYS A 183 -18.01 12.01 6.54
CA LYS A 183 -18.06 13.43 6.92
C LYS A 183 -17.63 14.39 5.80
N GLU A 184 -16.93 13.90 4.79
CA GLU A 184 -16.44 14.69 3.66
C GLU A 184 -17.37 14.61 2.44
N LEU A 185 -18.31 13.67 2.39
CA LEU A 185 -19.17 13.41 1.22
C LEU A 185 -19.93 14.65 0.74
N THR A 186 -20.35 15.53 1.64
CA THR A 186 -21.06 16.79 1.30
C THR A 186 -20.17 17.79 0.56
N ARG A 187 -18.84 17.70 0.71
CA ARG A 187 -17.85 18.56 0.04
C ARG A 187 -17.22 17.92 -1.21
N VAL A 188 -17.54 16.65 -1.46
CA VAL A 188 -17.05 15.89 -2.61
C VAL A 188 -18.00 16.10 -3.80
N PRO A 189 -17.51 16.63 -4.94
CA PRO A 189 -18.29 16.72 -6.16
C PRO A 189 -18.87 15.37 -6.56
N GLU A 190 -20.11 15.33 -7.03
CA GLU A 190 -20.80 14.08 -7.36
C GLU A 190 -20.02 13.25 -8.40
N HIS A 191 -19.47 13.93 -9.42
CA HIS A 191 -18.70 13.30 -10.48
C HIS A 191 -17.37 12.68 -10.02
N TRP A 192 -16.90 12.94 -8.79
CA TRP A 192 -15.71 12.30 -8.22
C TRP A 192 -15.99 10.96 -7.56
N ARG A 193 -17.26 10.64 -7.28
CA ARG A 193 -17.67 9.44 -6.52
C ARG A 193 -17.58 8.15 -7.34
N LYS A 194 -17.35 8.27 -8.65
CA LYS A 194 -17.09 7.17 -9.59
C LYS A 194 -15.97 7.57 -10.53
N PHE A 195 -15.31 6.58 -11.12
CA PHE A 195 -14.23 6.84 -12.07
C PHE A 195 -14.69 7.57 -13.35
N GLY A 196 -15.71 7.05 -14.04
CA GLY A 196 -16.11 7.59 -15.33
C GLY A 196 -15.11 7.27 -16.44
N SER A 197 -14.65 8.27 -17.21
CA SER A 197 -13.78 8.03 -18.38
C SER A 197 -12.31 8.33 -18.10
N ARG A 198 -11.40 7.57 -18.73
CA ARG A 198 -9.96 7.86 -18.75
C ARG A 198 -9.63 9.14 -19.51
N ALA A 199 -10.40 9.44 -20.54
CA ALA A 199 -10.26 10.64 -21.37
C ALA A 199 -11.26 11.72 -20.97
N SER A 200 -10.83 12.98 -21.01
CA SER A 200 -11.68 14.15 -20.80
C SER A 200 -12.74 14.26 -21.90
N ALA A 201 -13.98 14.55 -21.52
CA ALA A 201 -15.06 14.80 -22.48
C ALA A 201 -14.86 16.08 -23.29
N LEU A 202 -14.10 17.06 -22.76
CA LEU A 202 -13.87 18.35 -23.39
C LEU A 202 -12.77 18.28 -24.46
N SER A 203 -11.69 17.55 -24.19
CA SER A 203 -10.51 17.49 -25.07
C SER A 203 -10.30 16.15 -25.75
N GLY A 204 -11.01 15.10 -25.35
CA GLY A 204 -10.73 13.72 -25.75
C GLY A 204 -9.40 13.17 -25.21
N SER A 205 -8.63 14.00 -24.48
CA SER A 205 -7.29 13.66 -24.00
C SER A 205 -7.32 13.05 -22.60
N SER A 206 -6.42 12.10 -22.37
CA SER A 206 -6.15 11.51 -21.06
C SER A 206 -5.25 12.37 -20.17
N ARG A 207 -4.64 13.43 -20.73
CA ARG A 207 -3.75 14.35 -19.99
C ARG A 207 -4.50 15.34 -19.10
N LEU A 208 -5.72 15.71 -19.48
CA LEU A 208 -6.59 16.54 -18.64
C LEU A 208 -7.36 15.63 -17.68
N ALA A 209 -6.96 15.63 -16.41
CA ALA A 209 -7.53 14.77 -15.40
C ALA A 209 -8.88 15.33 -14.93
N VAL A 210 -10.00 14.75 -15.36
CA VAL A 210 -11.35 15.26 -14.97
C VAL A 210 -11.87 14.71 -13.64
N ASN A 211 -11.08 13.88 -12.95
CA ASN A 211 -11.46 13.28 -11.66
C ASN A 211 -10.22 12.88 -10.85
N PRO A 212 -10.37 12.58 -9.55
CA PRO A 212 -9.28 12.20 -8.66
C PRO A 212 -8.44 11.01 -9.13
N VAL A 213 -9.08 9.99 -9.70
CA VAL A 213 -8.39 8.76 -10.12
C VAL A 213 -7.52 9.02 -11.35
N ASN A 214 -8.00 9.80 -12.31
CA ASN A 214 -7.21 10.24 -13.46
C ASN A 214 -6.01 11.08 -13.01
N ALA A 215 -6.16 11.93 -11.99
CA ALA A 215 -5.06 12.71 -11.43
C ALA A 215 -3.99 11.79 -10.80
N ILE A 216 -4.41 10.76 -10.06
CA ILE A 216 -3.51 9.74 -9.50
C ILE A 216 -2.80 8.97 -10.61
N LEU A 217 -3.54 8.48 -11.62
CA LEU A 217 -2.98 7.71 -12.74
C LEU A 217 -1.97 8.53 -13.53
N ASN A 218 -2.30 9.77 -13.89
CA ASN A 218 -1.38 10.66 -14.61
C ASN A 218 -0.07 10.86 -13.85
N TYR A 219 -0.16 11.12 -12.55
CA TYR A 219 1.03 11.31 -11.71
C TYR A 219 1.87 10.04 -11.58
N LEU A 220 1.25 8.89 -11.33
CA LEU A 220 1.96 7.61 -11.24
C LEU A 220 2.59 7.20 -12.59
N TYR A 221 1.90 7.46 -13.69
CA TYR A 221 2.44 7.24 -15.03
C TYR A 221 3.63 8.15 -15.33
N ALA A 222 3.62 9.42 -14.88
CA ALA A 222 4.77 10.31 -15.03
C ALA A 222 5.99 9.84 -14.20
N LEU A 223 5.76 9.34 -12.98
CA LEU A 223 6.81 8.70 -12.18
C LEU A 223 7.37 7.46 -12.90
N LEU A 224 6.49 6.61 -13.43
CA LEU A 224 6.88 5.42 -14.19
C LEU A 224 7.66 5.77 -15.47
N GLU A 225 7.22 6.77 -16.23
CA GLU A 225 7.91 7.27 -17.42
C GLU A 225 9.32 7.76 -17.07
N THR A 226 9.46 8.47 -15.94
CA THR A 226 10.76 8.91 -15.43
C THR A 226 11.68 7.74 -15.11
N GLU A 227 11.17 6.68 -14.48
CA GLU A 227 11.94 5.48 -14.23
C GLU A 227 12.35 4.75 -15.52
N CYS A 228 11.48 4.73 -16.53
CA CYS A 228 11.81 4.21 -17.85
C CYS A 228 12.92 5.03 -18.51
N ARG A 229 12.80 6.36 -18.52
CA ARG A 229 13.83 7.28 -19.05
C ARG A 229 15.18 7.07 -18.37
N LEU A 230 15.21 7.02 -17.04
CA LEU A 230 16.42 6.79 -16.25
C LEU A 230 17.04 5.41 -16.54
N ALA A 231 16.23 4.35 -16.60
CA ALA A 231 16.69 3.01 -16.89
C ALA A 231 17.29 2.90 -18.30
N VAL A 232 16.60 3.42 -19.32
CA VAL A 232 17.07 3.44 -20.71
C VAL A 232 18.38 4.22 -20.84
N ALA A 233 18.44 5.42 -20.27
CA ALA A 233 19.63 6.25 -20.31
C ALA A 233 20.82 5.61 -19.57
N ALA A 234 20.58 4.96 -18.42
CA ALA A 234 21.61 4.26 -17.65
C ALA A 234 22.20 3.06 -18.41
N LEU A 235 21.43 2.47 -19.34
CA LEU A 235 21.87 1.36 -20.19
C LEU A 235 22.47 1.80 -21.53
N GLY A 236 22.56 3.11 -21.79
CA GLY A 236 23.23 3.68 -22.96
C GLY A 236 22.37 3.78 -24.22
N LEU A 237 21.07 3.49 -24.11
CA LEU A 237 20.07 3.76 -25.15
C LEU A 237 19.62 5.23 -25.11
N ASP A 238 19.03 5.68 -26.21
CA ASP A 238 18.37 6.98 -26.30
C ASP A 238 16.89 6.86 -25.91
N PRO A 239 16.41 7.57 -24.86
CA PRO A 239 15.00 7.55 -24.46
C PRO A 239 14.00 8.06 -25.52
N GLU A 240 14.43 8.91 -26.45
CA GLU A 240 13.54 9.50 -27.46
C GLU A 240 13.30 8.56 -28.65
N MET A 241 14.23 7.65 -28.91
CA MET A 241 14.17 6.76 -30.08
C MET A 241 13.32 5.51 -29.81
N GLY A 242 12.01 5.67 -29.97
CA GLY A 242 11.00 4.63 -29.79
C GLY A 242 11.08 3.50 -30.83
N VAL A 243 10.39 2.40 -30.53
CA VAL A 243 10.19 1.24 -31.41
C VAL A 243 8.72 0.98 -31.75
N LEU A 244 7.79 1.43 -30.89
CA LEU A 244 6.35 1.34 -31.12
C LEU A 244 5.70 2.73 -31.26
N HIS A 245 5.96 3.65 -30.35
CA HIS A 245 5.45 5.01 -30.46
C HIS A 245 6.18 5.76 -31.58
N MET A 246 5.44 6.52 -32.38
CA MET A 246 6.04 7.36 -33.43
C MET A 246 6.98 8.42 -32.84
N ASP A 247 7.90 8.94 -33.64
CA ASP A 247 8.72 10.05 -33.19
C ASP A 247 7.85 11.30 -33.01
N THR A 248 8.04 11.99 -31.89
CA THR A 248 7.35 13.24 -31.60
C THR A 248 8.33 14.14 -30.87
N ILE A 249 8.36 15.42 -31.26
CA ILE A 249 9.27 16.40 -30.67
C ILE A 249 9.11 16.40 -29.15
N ASN A 250 10.23 16.33 -28.43
CA ASN A 250 10.31 16.35 -26.97
C ASN A 250 9.54 15.22 -26.25
N ARG A 251 9.33 14.08 -26.90
CA ARG A 251 8.78 12.87 -26.25
C ARG A 251 9.84 11.79 -26.14
N ASP A 252 10.01 11.27 -24.93
CA ASP A 252 10.79 10.06 -24.69
C ASP A 252 10.03 8.81 -25.18
N SER A 253 9.89 8.63 -26.50
CA SER A 253 9.04 7.59 -27.09
C SER A 253 9.45 6.18 -26.66
N LEU A 254 10.75 5.89 -26.48
CA LEU A 254 11.18 4.58 -25.95
C LEU A 254 10.79 4.42 -24.48
N ALA A 255 10.86 5.49 -23.68
CA ALA A 255 10.36 5.43 -22.30
C ALA A 255 8.86 5.15 -22.27
N CYS A 256 8.09 5.76 -23.18
CA CYS A 256 6.67 5.47 -23.37
C CYS A 256 6.43 4.02 -23.80
N ASP A 257 7.25 3.45 -24.68
CA ASP A 257 7.15 2.04 -25.08
C ASP A 257 7.36 1.10 -23.88
N LEU A 258 8.41 1.32 -23.09
CA LEU A 258 8.76 0.44 -21.97
C LEU A 258 7.72 0.50 -20.85
N MET A 259 7.16 1.68 -20.57
CA MET A 259 6.18 1.81 -19.50
C MET A 259 4.88 1.04 -19.79
N GLU A 260 4.56 0.75 -21.06
CA GLU A 260 3.34 0.01 -21.44
C GLU A 260 3.24 -1.34 -20.71
N VAL A 261 4.36 -2.02 -20.49
CA VAL A 261 4.42 -3.31 -19.79
C VAL A 261 4.01 -3.18 -18.31
N ILE A 262 4.30 -2.04 -17.69
CA ILE A 262 4.15 -1.82 -16.25
C ILE A 262 2.86 -1.05 -15.92
N ARG A 263 2.23 -0.38 -16.89
CA ARG A 263 0.94 0.31 -16.69
C ARG A 263 -0.11 -0.56 -15.98
N PRO A 264 -0.33 -1.84 -16.32
CA PRO A 264 -1.33 -2.66 -15.64
C PRO A 264 -1.03 -2.90 -14.15
N ASP A 265 0.25 -2.88 -13.75
CA ASP A 265 0.62 -2.98 -12.33
C ASP A 265 0.34 -1.69 -11.56
N VAL A 266 0.54 -0.53 -12.19
CA VAL A 266 0.12 0.77 -11.67
C VAL A 266 -1.40 0.82 -11.55
N ASP A 267 -2.11 0.31 -12.56
CA ASP A 267 -3.56 0.27 -12.60
C ASP A 267 -4.14 -0.60 -11.47
N ALA A 268 -3.61 -1.81 -11.27
CA ALA A 268 -3.96 -2.67 -10.14
C ALA A 268 -3.69 -2.00 -8.79
N TYR A 269 -2.58 -1.26 -8.68
CA TYR A 269 -2.25 -0.52 -7.47
C TYR A 269 -3.31 0.56 -7.17
N VAL A 270 -3.73 1.32 -8.19
CA VAL A 270 -4.75 2.36 -8.05
C VAL A 270 -6.11 1.76 -7.69
N LEU A 271 -6.56 0.71 -8.39
CA LEU A 271 -7.82 0.01 -8.10
C LEU A 271 -7.87 -0.49 -6.66
N ARG A 272 -6.82 -1.23 -6.26
CA ARG A 272 -6.68 -1.73 -4.89
C ARG A 272 -6.78 -0.60 -3.89
N ARG A 273 -6.17 0.55 -4.18
CA ARG A 273 -6.19 1.71 -3.28
C ARG A 273 -7.58 2.29 -3.14
N ILE A 274 -8.22 2.67 -4.24
CA ILE A 274 -9.51 3.38 -4.22
C ILE A 274 -10.67 2.51 -3.73
N LEU A 275 -10.58 1.18 -3.91
CA LEU A 275 -11.60 0.24 -3.46
C LEU A 275 -11.43 -0.18 -2.00
N LYS A 276 -10.18 -0.34 -1.53
CA LYS A 276 -9.94 -0.75 -0.13
C LYS A 276 -9.94 0.42 0.85
N GLN A 277 -9.60 1.63 0.42
CA GLN A 277 -9.41 2.76 1.33
C GLN A 277 -9.99 4.06 0.78
N PRO A 278 -10.63 4.87 1.65
CA PRO A 278 -11.18 6.14 1.25
C PRO A 278 -10.07 7.14 0.87
N LEU A 279 -10.34 7.93 -0.17
CA LEU A 279 -9.55 9.10 -0.55
C LEU A 279 -10.05 10.32 0.23
N LYS A 280 -9.15 11.23 0.62
CA LYS A 280 -9.56 12.50 1.25
C LYS A 280 -9.93 13.52 0.19
N ARG A 281 -10.97 14.31 0.42
CA ARG A 281 -11.33 15.46 -0.42
C ARG A 281 -10.19 16.48 -0.50
N THR A 282 -9.46 16.68 0.59
CA THR A 282 -8.35 17.66 0.68
C THR A 282 -7.11 17.27 -0.13
N TRP A 283 -7.03 16.03 -0.63
CA TRP A 283 -5.93 15.60 -1.49
C TRP A 283 -6.05 16.08 -2.93
N PHE A 284 -7.16 16.73 -3.28
CA PHE A 284 -7.44 17.15 -4.64
C PHE A 284 -7.94 18.59 -4.70
N PHE A 285 -7.63 19.24 -5.81
CA PHE A 285 -8.12 20.56 -6.14
C PHE A 285 -8.64 20.56 -7.59
N GLU A 286 -9.84 21.10 -7.82
CA GLU A 286 -10.40 21.22 -9.17
C GLU A 286 -10.19 22.64 -9.69
N GLU A 287 -9.50 22.77 -10.81
CA GLU A 287 -9.35 24.03 -11.53
C GLU A 287 -10.67 24.42 -12.22
N ARG A 288 -10.81 25.70 -12.60
CA ARG A 288 -12.02 26.23 -13.26
C ARG A 288 -12.37 25.54 -14.59
N ASN A 289 -11.40 24.90 -15.23
CA ASN A 289 -11.56 24.14 -16.47
C ASN A 289 -11.93 22.65 -16.23
N GLY A 290 -12.26 22.27 -14.98
CA GLY A 290 -12.61 20.90 -14.60
C GLY A 290 -11.42 19.97 -14.43
N ASN A 291 -10.20 20.50 -14.41
CA ASN A 291 -8.98 19.71 -14.25
C ASN A 291 -8.67 19.50 -12.76
N CYS A 292 -8.68 18.24 -12.34
CA CYS A 292 -8.37 17.77 -11.01
C CYS A 292 -6.85 17.63 -10.82
N ARG A 293 -6.32 18.34 -9.82
CA ARG A 293 -4.91 18.35 -9.44
C ARG A 293 -4.69 17.62 -8.12
N LEU A 294 -3.54 16.97 -8.00
CA LEU A 294 -3.08 16.38 -6.75
C LEU A 294 -2.51 17.45 -5.82
N MET A 295 -2.85 17.35 -4.54
CA MET A 295 -2.20 18.12 -3.48
C MET A 295 -0.95 17.40 -2.99
N ALA A 296 -0.03 18.16 -2.40
CA ALA A 296 1.30 17.69 -2.01
C ALA A 296 1.28 16.47 -1.08
N ASP A 297 0.34 16.40 -0.14
CA ASP A 297 0.20 15.29 0.80
C ASP A 297 0.08 13.93 0.10
N LEU A 298 -0.75 13.86 -0.95
CA LEU A 298 -0.95 12.62 -1.70
C LEU A 298 0.16 12.41 -2.71
N ALA A 299 0.60 13.46 -3.41
CA ALA A 299 1.69 13.39 -4.37
C ALA A 299 2.99 12.87 -3.74
N SER A 300 3.31 13.31 -2.51
CA SER A 300 4.48 12.86 -1.75
C SER A 300 4.39 11.39 -1.40
N GLN A 301 3.23 10.92 -0.94
CA GLN A 301 3.02 9.51 -0.61
C GLN A 301 3.08 8.62 -1.86
N LEU A 302 2.51 9.07 -2.99
CA LEU A 302 2.58 8.35 -4.26
C LEU A 302 4.01 8.28 -4.79
N ALA A 303 4.82 9.33 -4.65
CA ALA A 303 6.22 9.33 -5.06
C ALA A 303 7.10 8.34 -4.27
N GLU A 304 6.70 7.92 -3.06
CA GLU A 304 7.42 6.84 -2.37
C GLU A 304 7.35 5.51 -3.16
N THR A 305 6.34 5.32 -4.01
CA THR A 305 6.18 4.12 -4.86
C THR A 305 7.21 4.01 -5.98
N THR A 306 7.96 5.08 -6.29
CA THR A 306 8.91 5.13 -7.40
C THR A 306 9.94 3.99 -7.38
N SER A 307 10.43 3.61 -6.19
CA SER A 307 11.35 2.46 -6.04
C SER A 307 10.74 1.13 -6.50
N THR A 308 9.41 0.97 -6.40
CA THR A 308 8.69 -0.20 -6.87
C THR A 308 8.66 -0.22 -8.40
N TRP A 309 8.35 0.91 -9.03
CA TRP A 309 8.34 1.04 -10.48
C TRP A 309 9.72 0.84 -11.08
N ALA A 310 10.76 1.41 -10.47
CA ALA A 310 12.15 1.21 -10.87
C ALA A 310 12.54 -0.28 -10.93
N ARG A 311 12.13 -1.07 -9.92
CA ARG A 311 12.38 -2.52 -9.88
C ARG A 311 11.65 -3.29 -10.98
N LEU A 312 10.45 -2.86 -11.36
CA LEU A 312 9.67 -3.51 -12.42
C LEU A 312 10.18 -3.13 -13.82
N VAL A 313 10.61 -1.88 -13.99
CA VAL A 313 11.16 -1.36 -15.25
C VAL A 313 12.52 -1.97 -15.59
N ALA A 314 13.38 -2.16 -14.58
CA ALA A 314 14.75 -2.65 -14.78
C ALA A 314 14.84 -3.89 -15.69
N PRO A 315 14.17 -5.03 -15.42
CA PRO A 315 14.28 -6.22 -16.27
C PRO A 315 13.75 -5.99 -17.69
N VAL A 316 12.73 -5.13 -17.88
CA VAL A 316 12.20 -4.80 -19.20
C VAL A 316 13.23 -4.01 -19.99
N ALA A 317 13.83 -2.98 -19.39
CA ALA A 317 14.89 -2.19 -20.04
C ALA A 317 16.12 -3.03 -20.40
N GLU A 318 16.54 -3.93 -19.50
CA GLU A 318 17.64 -4.86 -19.74
C GLU A 318 17.37 -5.82 -20.90
N TRP A 319 16.14 -6.31 -21.01
CA TRP A 319 15.71 -7.17 -22.11
C TRP A 319 15.67 -6.39 -23.44
N THR A 320 15.10 -5.18 -23.45
CA THR A 320 15.08 -4.34 -24.66
C THR A 320 16.49 -4.06 -25.19
N VAL A 321 17.45 -3.77 -24.31
CA VAL A 321 18.85 -3.58 -24.70
C VAL A 321 19.43 -4.84 -25.33
N LYS A 322 19.14 -6.03 -24.77
CA LYS A 322 19.59 -7.31 -25.34
C LYS A 322 19.01 -7.53 -26.73
N GLU A 323 17.73 -7.27 -26.92
CA GLU A 323 17.07 -7.41 -28.22
C GLU A 323 17.67 -6.47 -29.27
N ILE A 324 17.87 -5.20 -28.92
CA ILE A 324 18.53 -4.23 -29.82
C ILE A 324 19.97 -4.68 -30.12
N ALA A 325 20.74 -5.06 -29.11
CA ALA A 325 22.13 -5.47 -29.27
C ALA A 325 22.28 -6.77 -30.08
N SER A 326 21.30 -7.68 -30.05
CA SER A 326 21.33 -8.95 -30.78
C SER A 326 21.42 -8.77 -32.31
N THR A 327 21.00 -7.61 -32.80
CA THR A 327 21.10 -7.24 -34.23
C THR A 327 22.52 -6.86 -34.66
N THR A 328 23.45 -6.70 -33.71
CA THR A 328 24.84 -6.34 -34.00
C THR A 328 25.73 -7.59 -34.13
N LYS A 329 26.60 -7.60 -35.14
CA LYS A 329 27.48 -8.75 -35.47
C LYS A 329 28.58 -9.05 -34.44
N THR A 330 28.78 -8.21 -33.41
CA THR A 330 29.86 -8.40 -32.43
C THR A 330 29.33 -9.00 -31.13
N ARG A 331 29.65 -10.27 -30.89
CA ARG A 331 29.56 -10.95 -29.58
C ARG A 331 30.46 -10.26 -28.55
N ARG A 332 30.06 -9.10 -28.03
CA ARG A 332 30.55 -8.63 -26.73
C ARG A 332 29.49 -9.00 -25.70
N ALA A 333 29.94 -9.54 -24.57
CA ALA A 333 29.06 -9.88 -23.45
C ALA A 333 28.14 -8.70 -23.18
N THR A 334 26.83 -8.96 -23.22
CA THR A 334 25.79 -8.02 -22.82
C THR A 334 26.26 -7.31 -21.56
N PRO A 335 26.27 -5.96 -21.51
CA PRO A 335 26.75 -5.26 -20.32
C PRO A 335 25.98 -5.80 -19.11
N ALA A 336 26.70 -6.32 -18.12
CA ALA A 336 26.09 -6.75 -16.87
C ALA A 336 25.50 -5.50 -16.23
N THR A 337 24.19 -5.36 -16.34
CA THR A 337 23.45 -4.15 -16.06
C THR A 337 23.53 -3.80 -14.58
N ARG A 338 24.02 -2.60 -14.27
CA ARG A 338 24.20 -2.13 -12.88
C ARG A 338 22.89 -2.09 -12.09
N LEU A 339 21.75 -1.99 -12.80
CA LEU A 339 20.39 -1.96 -12.24
C LEU A 339 20.04 -3.23 -11.43
N THR A 340 20.54 -4.41 -11.83
CA THR A 340 20.33 -5.68 -11.13
C THR A 340 21.53 -6.17 -10.32
N GLN A 341 22.72 -5.55 -10.45
CA GLN A 341 23.91 -5.99 -9.71
C GLN A 341 23.80 -5.83 -8.19
N ASN A 342 23.10 -4.79 -7.69
CA ASN A 342 22.80 -4.67 -6.25
C ASN A 342 21.76 -5.70 -5.77
N HIS A 343 21.01 -6.32 -6.68
CA HIS A 343 19.94 -7.29 -6.42
C HIS A 343 20.29 -8.73 -6.83
N LYS A 344 21.53 -8.99 -7.26
CA LYS A 344 22.00 -10.31 -7.73
C LYS A 344 21.86 -11.45 -6.71
N ARG A 345 21.67 -11.14 -5.41
CA ARG A 345 21.39 -12.16 -4.38
C ARG A 345 19.94 -12.64 -4.39
N ASP A 346 18.99 -11.89 -4.95
CA ASP A 346 17.57 -12.25 -4.94
C ASP A 346 17.10 -12.98 -6.21
N ILE A 347 17.86 -12.90 -7.32
CA ILE A 347 17.42 -13.34 -8.67
C ILE A 347 18.32 -14.46 -9.24
N ARG A 348 18.86 -15.35 -8.40
CA ARG A 348 19.49 -16.58 -8.91
C ARG A 348 18.44 -17.67 -9.12
N GLY A 349 17.95 -17.76 -10.36
CA GLY A 349 17.19 -18.93 -10.86
C GLY A 349 15.72 -18.69 -11.21
N GLY A 350 15.19 -17.48 -11.02
CA GLY A 350 13.80 -17.14 -11.37
C GLY A 350 13.68 -16.47 -12.75
N ASN A 351 12.48 -16.55 -13.35
CA ASN A 351 12.11 -15.74 -14.51
C ASN A 351 12.47 -14.26 -14.23
N PRO A 352 13.24 -13.56 -15.10
CA PRO A 352 13.64 -12.17 -14.86
C PRO A 352 12.48 -11.19 -14.68
N PHE A 353 11.24 -11.62 -14.94
CA PHE A 353 10.01 -10.83 -14.88
C PHE A 353 9.07 -11.19 -13.71
N VAL A 354 9.55 -11.88 -12.66
CA VAL A 354 8.71 -12.15 -11.48
C VAL A 354 8.32 -10.83 -10.80
N ALA A 355 7.01 -10.57 -10.74
CA ALA A 355 6.42 -9.41 -10.09
C ALA A 355 6.86 -9.32 -8.61
N SER A 356 7.44 -8.18 -8.24
CA SER A 356 7.73 -7.81 -6.86
C SER A 356 6.43 -7.84 -6.04
N LYS A 357 6.32 -8.77 -5.07
CA LYS A 357 5.20 -8.77 -4.13
C LYS A 357 5.26 -7.51 -3.24
N ASN A 358 4.13 -6.80 -3.22
CA ASN A 358 3.79 -5.58 -2.48
C ASN A 358 4.36 -4.24 -3.00
N PRO A 359 3.57 -3.51 -3.83
CA PRO A 359 3.66 -2.05 -3.84
C PRO A 359 3.32 -1.50 -2.45
N MET A 360 3.99 -0.40 -2.09
CA MET A 360 3.88 0.29 -0.80
C MET A 360 2.45 0.57 -0.35
N ALA A 361 2.19 0.39 0.94
CA ALA A 361 0.95 0.86 1.56
C ALA A 361 1.05 2.36 1.83
N LEU A 362 0.24 3.15 1.13
CA LEU A 362 -0.09 4.55 1.48
C LEU A 362 -0.69 4.60 2.88
N GLN A 363 -0.69 5.78 3.51
CA GLN A 363 -1.28 5.95 4.84
C GLN A 363 -2.75 5.51 4.85
N ASN A 364 -3.13 4.69 5.83
CA ASN A 364 -4.52 4.28 5.98
C ASN A 364 -5.37 5.45 6.50
N VAL A 365 -6.62 5.55 6.04
CA VAL A 365 -7.54 6.65 6.37
C VAL A 365 -8.85 6.09 6.91
N CYS A 366 -9.34 6.68 7.99
CA CYS A 366 -10.62 6.33 8.60
C CYS A 366 -11.80 6.60 7.64
N SER A 367 -12.69 5.62 7.47
CA SER A 367 -13.92 5.72 6.65
C SER A 367 -14.86 6.85 7.07
N ASP A 368 -14.90 7.22 8.35
CA ASP A 368 -15.89 8.20 8.79
C ASP A 368 -15.32 9.62 8.76
N CYS A 369 -14.14 9.83 9.35
CA CYS A 369 -13.60 11.16 9.61
C CYS A 369 -12.36 11.56 8.81
N GLY A 370 -11.81 10.67 7.98
CA GLY A 370 -10.62 11.01 7.18
C GLY A 370 -9.31 11.11 7.97
N SER A 371 -9.32 10.83 9.28
CA SER A 371 -8.09 10.83 10.09
C SER A 371 -7.17 9.66 9.75
N PRO A 372 -5.84 9.85 9.80
CA PRO A 372 -4.91 8.78 9.54
C PRO A 372 -5.00 7.68 10.62
N ILE A 373 -4.85 6.44 10.19
CA ILE A 373 -4.92 5.25 11.05
C ILE A 373 -3.69 4.37 10.80
N ILE A 374 -3.17 3.78 11.88
CA ILE A 374 -1.92 3.00 11.86
C ILE A 374 -2.18 1.54 11.47
N ASN A 375 -3.34 1.00 11.84
CA ASN A 375 -3.72 -0.38 11.61
C ASN A 375 -4.65 -0.50 10.39
N ALA A 376 -4.83 -1.72 9.87
CA ALA A 376 -5.76 -2.01 8.77
C ALA A 376 -7.25 -1.97 9.19
N ASN A 377 -7.57 -1.25 10.26
CA ASN A 377 -8.96 -1.04 10.69
C ASN A 377 -9.65 -0.09 9.73
N GLU A 378 -10.95 -0.25 9.53
CA GLU A 378 -11.73 0.68 8.68
C GLU A 378 -11.94 2.05 9.36
N LYS A 379 -12.06 2.05 10.70
CA LYS A 379 -12.35 3.24 11.52
C LYS A 379 -11.23 3.53 12.53
N CYS A 380 -11.04 4.81 12.84
CA CYS A 380 -10.17 5.25 13.93
C CYS A 380 -10.81 4.95 15.30
N ARG A 381 -10.00 4.95 16.37
CA ARG A 381 -10.46 4.64 17.74
C ARG A 381 -11.66 5.48 18.19
N GLY A 382 -11.75 6.74 17.76
CA GLY A 382 -12.86 7.63 18.10
C GLY A 382 -14.14 7.31 17.32
N CYS A 383 -14.03 7.04 16.02
CA CYS A 383 -15.18 6.72 15.17
C CYS A 383 -15.72 5.31 15.42
N SER A 384 -14.88 4.37 15.88
CA SER A 384 -15.30 2.99 16.15
C SER A 384 -16.09 2.81 17.46
N VAL A 385 -16.23 3.85 18.29
CA VAL A 385 -16.82 3.72 19.64
C VAL A 385 -18.28 3.25 19.58
N GLU A 386 -19.11 3.91 18.76
CA GLU A 386 -20.54 3.58 18.67
C GLU A 386 -20.77 2.19 18.07
N GLU A 387 -20.03 1.83 17.01
CA GLU A 387 -20.11 0.47 16.45
C GLU A 387 -19.62 -0.58 17.44
N SER A 388 -18.55 -0.29 18.19
CA SER A 388 -18.06 -1.21 19.23
C SER A 388 -19.10 -1.39 20.32
N LYS A 389 -19.78 -0.31 20.74
CA LYS A 389 -20.88 -0.36 21.70
C LYS A 389 -22.04 -1.21 21.18
N GLN A 390 -22.46 -1.02 19.93
CA GLN A 390 -23.51 -1.84 19.31
C GLN A 390 -23.13 -3.32 19.20
N ARG A 391 -21.89 -3.62 18.78
CA ARG A 391 -21.37 -5.00 18.75
C ARG A 391 -21.35 -5.63 20.14
N LEU A 392 -20.88 -4.90 21.16
CA LEU A 392 -20.90 -5.39 22.54
C LEU A 392 -22.31 -5.65 23.05
N THR A 393 -23.28 -4.79 22.74
CA THR A 393 -24.70 -5.00 23.07
C THR A 393 -25.27 -6.24 22.36
N LYS A 394 -24.92 -6.44 21.09
CA LYS A 394 -25.32 -7.63 20.32
C LYS A 394 -24.74 -8.90 20.94
N VAL A 395 -23.43 -8.92 21.18
CA VAL A 395 -22.72 -10.05 21.80
C VAL A 395 -23.24 -10.33 23.22
N ALA A 396 -23.58 -9.30 23.99
CA ALA A 396 -24.19 -9.47 25.31
C ALA A 396 -25.57 -10.14 25.23
N THR A 397 -26.38 -9.76 24.23
CA THR A 397 -27.68 -10.37 23.96
C THR A 397 -27.54 -11.83 23.53
N GLU A 398 -26.63 -12.11 22.59
CA GLU A 398 -26.31 -13.47 22.14
C GLU A 398 -25.77 -14.34 23.29
N GLY A 399 -24.84 -13.80 24.09
CA GLY A 399 -24.32 -14.45 25.28
C GLY A 399 -25.41 -14.76 26.31
N ARG A 400 -26.39 -13.86 26.49
CA ARG A 400 -27.56 -14.11 27.36
C ARG A 400 -28.39 -15.28 26.83
N VAL A 401 -28.68 -15.34 25.54
CA VAL A 401 -29.40 -16.47 24.91
C VAL A 401 -28.65 -17.78 25.13
N VAL A 402 -27.34 -17.82 24.87
CA VAL A 402 -26.50 -19.01 25.09
C VAL A 402 -26.51 -19.45 26.55
N SER A 403 -26.45 -18.50 27.50
CA SER A 403 -26.48 -18.79 28.94
C SER A 403 -27.81 -19.38 29.43
N HIS A 404 -28.91 -19.22 28.68
CA HIS A 404 -30.23 -19.79 28.98
C HIS A 404 -30.56 -21.03 28.14
N SER A 405 -29.64 -21.52 27.32
CA SER A 405 -29.82 -22.75 26.55
C SER A 405 -30.07 -23.98 27.44
N SER A 406 -30.75 -24.99 26.89
CA SER A 406 -31.01 -26.27 27.57
C SER A 406 -29.72 -26.94 28.06
N ASN A 407 -28.63 -26.84 27.30
CA ASN A 407 -27.31 -27.33 27.71
C ASN A 407 -26.76 -26.57 28.92
N ALA A 408 -26.83 -25.23 28.91
CA ALA A 408 -26.40 -24.41 30.05
C ALA A 408 -27.27 -24.64 31.30
N GLN A 409 -28.58 -24.84 31.14
CA GLN A 409 -29.48 -25.26 32.22
C GLN A 409 -29.13 -26.65 32.75
N GLY A 410 -28.86 -27.62 31.87
CA GLY A 410 -28.44 -28.96 32.26
C GLY A 410 -27.13 -28.98 33.05
N LYS A 411 -26.13 -28.17 32.65
CA LYS A 411 -24.87 -28.00 33.41
C LYS A 411 -25.11 -27.37 34.80
N ARG A 412 -25.99 -26.36 34.89
CA ARG A 412 -26.38 -25.75 36.18
C ARG A 412 -27.08 -26.74 37.09
N SER A 413 -28.04 -27.50 36.56
CA SER A 413 -28.77 -28.53 37.30
C SER A 413 -27.80 -29.59 37.86
N LYS A 414 -26.89 -30.11 37.04
CA LYS A 414 -25.85 -31.05 37.51
C LYS A 414 -24.98 -30.47 38.63
N THR A 415 -24.56 -29.22 38.50
CA THR A 415 -23.75 -28.54 39.52
C THR A 415 -24.53 -28.33 40.82
N GLN A 416 -25.81 -27.95 40.74
CA GLN A 416 -26.68 -27.78 41.90
C GLN A 416 -26.95 -29.09 42.62
N ILE A 417 -27.20 -30.18 41.87
CA ILE A 417 -27.38 -31.53 42.44
C ILE A 417 -26.13 -31.94 43.20
N ALA A 418 -24.95 -31.89 42.55
CA ALA A 418 -23.68 -32.23 43.20
C ALA A 418 -23.43 -31.38 44.46
N ASN A 419 -23.72 -30.09 44.38
CA ASN A 419 -23.59 -29.19 45.52
C ASN A 419 -24.51 -29.57 46.69
N GLN A 420 -25.75 -29.96 46.39
CA GLN A 420 -26.74 -30.34 47.39
C GLN A 420 -26.45 -31.70 48.01
N THR A 421 -25.92 -32.66 47.23
CA THR A 421 -25.37 -33.92 47.74
C THR A 421 -24.24 -33.65 48.74
N ASN A 422 -23.26 -32.82 48.36
CA ASN A 422 -22.15 -32.44 49.26
C ASN A 422 -22.62 -31.70 50.54
N ILE A 423 -23.78 -31.04 50.52
CA ILE A 423 -24.35 -30.42 51.74
C ILE A 423 -25.01 -31.50 52.62
N ARG A 424 -25.69 -32.48 52.01
CA ARG A 424 -26.36 -33.57 52.75
C ARG A 424 -25.40 -34.56 53.38
N GLU A 425 -24.30 -34.86 52.70
CA GLU A 425 -23.19 -35.66 53.23
C GLU A 425 -22.37 -34.89 54.28
N TRP A 426 -22.60 -33.57 54.35
CA TRP A 426 -22.18 -32.61 55.36
C TRP A 426 -22.51 -33.00 56.81
N SER A 427 -21.57 -33.45 57.67
CA SER A 427 -21.85 -33.56 59.11
C SER A 427 -21.24 -32.42 59.93
N PRO A 428 -22.00 -31.78 60.85
CA PRO A 428 -21.44 -30.78 61.78
C PRO A 428 -20.30 -31.31 62.67
N SER A 429 -20.24 -32.63 62.90
CA SER A 429 -19.14 -33.28 63.63
C SER A 429 -17.80 -33.23 62.90
N ASP A 430 -17.79 -32.92 61.60
CA ASP A 430 -16.57 -32.86 60.77
C ASP A 430 -15.81 -31.54 60.95
N GLN A 431 -16.40 -30.57 61.68
CA GLN A 431 -15.74 -29.31 62.03
C GLN A 431 -15.12 -29.38 63.43
N PRO A 432 -13.90 -28.85 63.62
CA PRO A 432 -13.35 -28.67 64.95
C PRO A 432 -14.22 -27.74 65.79
N SER A 433 -14.34 -28.05 67.08
CA SER A 433 -15.15 -27.30 68.04
C SER A 433 -14.78 -25.81 68.17
N TRP A 434 -13.59 -25.42 67.73
CA TRP A 434 -13.13 -24.04 67.76
C TRP A 434 -13.60 -23.19 66.56
N LEU A 435 -14.03 -23.81 65.46
CA LEU A 435 -14.41 -23.12 64.23
C LEU A 435 -15.92 -22.80 64.23
N THR A 436 -16.33 -21.92 65.15
CA THR A 436 -17.74 -21.49 65.26
C THR A 436 -18.08 -20.39 64.26
N ALA A 437 -19.37 -20.08 64.11
CA ALA A 437 -19.84 -19.01 63.24
C ALA A 437 -19.27 -17.64 63.67
N GLU A 438 -19.16 -17.40 64.97
CA GLU A 438 -18.56 -16.20 65.55
C GLU A 438 -17.07 -16.12 65.21
N PHE A 439 -16.33 -17.23 65.38
CA PHE A 439 -14.91 -17.27 65.01
C PHE A 439 -14.70 -16.99 63.53
N TYR A 440 -15.50 -17.61 62.65
CA TYR A 440 -15.41 -17.37 61.22
C TYR A 440 -15.69 -15.90 60.88
N ALA A 441 -16.73 -15.30 61.46
CA ALA A 441 -17.09 -13.91 61.20
C ALA A 441 -16.03 -12.91 61.70
N GLU A 442 -15.42 -13.15 62.86
CA GLU A 442 -14.46 -12.23 63.48
C GLU A 442 -13.02 -12.39 62.99
N LYS A 443 -12.58 -13.62 62.70
CA LYS A 443 -11.17 -13.93 62.43
C LYS A 443 -10.90 -14.27 60.97
N VAL A 444 -11.78 -15.07 60.36
CA VAL A 444 -11.56 -15.58 58.99
C VAL A 444 -12.10 -14.60 57.94
N GLN A 445 -13.36 -14.20 58.05
CA GLN A 445 -14.07 -13.39 57.04
C GLN A 445 -13.39 -12.04 56.71
N PRO A 446 -12.84 -11.27 57.67
CA PRO A 446 -12.17 -9.99 57.36
C PRO A 446 -10.91 -10.18 56.50
N GLN A 447 -10.19 -11.29 56.71
CA GLN A 447 -8.94 -11.60 55.99
C GLN A 447 -9.18 -12.18 54.59
N ILE A 448 -10.39 -12.65 54.28
CA ILE A 448 -10.72 -13.13 52.93
C ILE A 448 -10.68 -11.97 51.91
N SER A 449 -10.92 -10.73 52.33
CA SER A 449 -10.92 -9.56 51.45
C SER A 449 -9.57 -9.33 50.74
N SER A 450 -8.46 -9.73 51.36
CA SER A 450 -7.10 -9.63 50.80
C SER A 450 -6.74 -10.77 49.84
N LEU A 451 -7.51 -11.87 49.80
CA LEU A 451 -7.24 -12.99 48.89
C LEU A 451 -7.77 -12.71 47.47
N SER A 452 -7.13 -13.27 46.44
CA SER A 452 -7.65 -13.17 45.08
C SER A 452 -8.82 -14.12 44.86
N CYS A 453 -9.78 -13.74 44.01
CA CYS A 453 -10.91 -14.63 43.67
C CYS A 453 -10.43 -15.95 43.05
N SER A 454 -9.28 -15.95 42.37
CA SER A 454 -8.69 -17.15 41.77
C SER A 454 -8.22 -18.17 42.82
N GLU A 455 -7.63 -17.70 43.92
CA GLU A 455 -7.18 -18.55 45.03
C GLU A 455 -8.36 -19.21 45.75
N ILE A 456 -9.41 -18.42 46.06
CA ILE A 456 -10.64 -18.91 46.68
C ILE A 456 -11.34 -19.95 45.77
N THR A 457 -11.42 -19.65 44.46
CA THR A 457 -12.01 -20.56 43.45
C THR A 457 -11.29 -21.90 43.44
N ARG A 458 -9.95 -21.88 43.41
CA ARG A 458 -9.12 -23.09 43.35
C ARG A 458 -9.26 -23.93 44.61
N GLN A 459 -9.28 -23.30 45.78
CA GLN A 459 -9.31 -24.04 47.05
C GLN A 459 -10.69 -24.62 47.38
N LEU A 460 -11.77 -23.90 47.07
CA LEU A 460 -13.13 -24.33 47.39
C LEU A 460 -13.82 -25.08 46.25
N ALA A 461 -13.17 -25.16 45.08
CA ALA A 461 -13.75 -25.69 43.84
C ALA A 461 -15.12 -25.05 43.50
N VAL A 462 -15.24 -23.74 43.74
CA VAL A 462 -16.47 -22.96 43.48
C VAL A 462 -16.32 -22.07 42.26
N SER A 463 -17.42 -21.45 41.79
CA SER A 463 -17.34 -20.49 40.70
C SER A 463 -16.64 -19.19 41.11
N ARG A 464 -16.00 -18.54 40.14
CA ARG A 464 -15.32 -17.25 40.36
C ARG A 464 -16.27 -16.14 40.83
N GLY A 465 -17.55 -16.21 40.42
CA GLY A 465 -18.60 -15.30 40.89
C GLY A 465 -18.91 -15.51 42.37
N TYR A 466 -19.14 -16.75 42.79
CA TYR A 466 -19.40 -17.07 44.20
C TYR A 466 -18.20 -16.75 45.10
N ALA A 467 -16.97 -16.99 44.62
CA ALA A 467 -15.76 -16.54 45.30
C ALA A 467 -15.69 -15.01 45.48
N GLY A 468 -16.16 -14.26 44.48
CA GLY A 468 -16.27 -12.80 44.57
C GLY A 468 -17.29 -12.36 45.62
N GLU A 469 -18.44 -13.03 45.71
CA GLU A 469 -19.45 -12.75 46.74
C GLU A 469 -18.93 -13.06 48.14
N ILE A 470 -18.23 -14.19 48.33
CA ILE A 470 -17.60 -14.53 49.63
C ILE A 470 -16.62 -13.44 50.05
N ARG A 471 -15.83 -12.93 49.10
CA ARG A 471 -14.89 -11.84 49.32
C ARG A 471 -15.57 -10.51 49.67
N GLN A 472 -16.80 -10.30 49.20
CA GLN A 472 -17.64 -9.15 49.52
C GLN A 472 -18.43 -9.29 50.84
N GLY A 473 -18.28 -10.41 51.56
CA GLY A 473 -18.93 -10.64 52.85
C GLY A 473 -20.02 -11.71 52.86
N ARG A 474 -20.28 -12.40 51.75
CA ARG A 474 -21.23 -13.52 51.74
C ARG A 474 -20.66 -14.70 52.54
N VAL A 475 -21.31 -15.06 53.64
CA VAL A 475 -20.92 -16.23 54.44
C VAL A 475 -21.22 -17.52 53.67
N PRO A 476 -20.21 -18.34 53.34
CA PRO A 476 -20.40 -19.61 52.66
C PRO A 476 -20.88 -20.69 53.65
N HIS A 477 -21.36 -21.82 53.12
CA HIS A 477 -21.74 -22.96 53.94
C HIS A 477 -20.57 -23.44 54.84
N PRO A 478 -20.82 -23.85 56.10
CA PRO A 478 -19.77 -24.20 57.07
C PRO A 478 -18.69 -25.16 56.56
N ARG A 479 -19.05 -26.14 55.73
CA ARG A 479 -18.08 -27.05 55.05
C ARG A 479 -16.85 -26.36 54.43
N HIS A 480 -16.97 -25.09 54.02
CA HIS A 480 -15.90 -24.32 53.39
C HIS A 480 -15.04 -23.54 54.38
N TRP A 481 -15.47 -23.37 55.63
CA TRP A 481 -14.82 -22.54 56.64
C TRP A 481 -13.42 -23.03 56.98
N MET A 482 -13.20 -24.34 57.08
CA MET A 482 -11.89 -24.92 57.37
C MET A 482 -10.88 -24.60 56.26
N SER A 483 -11.29 -24.76 55.01
CA SER A 483 -10.46 -24.45 53.85
C SER A 483 -10.13 -22.97 53.76
N LEU A 484 -11.06 -22.11 54.16
CA LEU A 484 -10.86 -20.65 54.21
C LEU A 484 -9.96 -20.24 55.37
N ALA A 485 -10.13 -20.82 56.56
CA ALA A 485 -9.26 -20.58 57.72
C ALA A 485 -7.81 -20.98 57.42
N LYS A 486 -7.60 -22.12 56.74
CA LYS A 486 -6.27 -22.53 56.24
C LYS A 486 -5.68 -21.54 55.24
N LEU A 487 -6.51 -20.96 54.35
CA LEU A 487 -6.05 -19.98 53.37
C LEU A 487 -5.68 -18.64 54.00
N THR A 488 -6.35 -18.24 55.06
CA THR A 488 -6.07 -16.99 55.77
C THR A 488 -4.97 -17.16 56.82
N GLY A 489 -4.48 -18.38 57.07
CA GLY A 489 -3.45 -18.66 58.08
C GLY A 489 -3.99 -18.70 59.51
N GLU A 490 -5.31 -18.73 59.67
CA GLU A 490 -5.99 -18.80 60.97
C GLU A 490 -6.19 -20.27 61.33
N SER A 491 -5.27 -20.83 62.12
CA SER A 491 -5.41 -22.15 62.73
C SER A 491 -5.18 -22.03 64.23
N LYS A 492 -6.03 -22.69 65.02
CA LYS A 492 -5.79 -22.88 66.45
C LYS A 492 -4.93 -24.10 66.71
#